data_AF-A0A7W2GIX8-F1
#
_entry.id   AF-A0A7W2GIX8-F1
#
_cell.length_a   1.000
_cell.length_b   1.000
_cell.length_c   1.000
_cell.angle_alpha   90.00
_cell.angle_beta   90.00
_cell.angle_gamma   90.00
#
_symmetry.space_group_name_H-M   'P 1'
#
loop_
_entity.id
_entity.type
_entity.pdbx_description
1 polymer ?
#
loop_
_entity_poly.entity_id
_entity_poly.type
_entity_poly.pdbx_seq_one_letter_code
_entity_poly.pdbx_strand_id
1 'polypeptide(L)'
;MKRETVNMADLGFDNEIIDVRSQTEYATDHIPGAVNLPVLNDAERKLVGWTYKHESSFKAKRIGAALVAKNIANHIELRLSDKPENWSPIIYCWRGGKRSGSMSLVFRQIGWQAKQLAGGYKSFRRHVIKNTDTLASSFHYVVICGLTGTAKTDLITEIKRHGGQTLDLEGLAQHRGSVLGFDPSAIQPTQKKFETEIWYQLQQLDPKKPVFVESESKKIGDLRIPEPLINTFRQGSCINITAGIGTRSEYLKKNYAHLIQKPSALVTQLNKLRSKHGNGGVDFWLELISRNKWDEFIRDLLEKHYDASYTKSMQKNFNTFLKAPSYHLNTTSHDALSSLAESILSNYSTL
;
A
#
# COMPACT_ATOMS: atom_id res chain seq x y z
N MET A 1 10.35 -30.19 26.02
CA MET A 1 10.88 -28.89 25.58
C MET A 1 9.85 -27.80 25.81
N LYS A 2 10.21 -26.72 26.53
CA LYS A 2 9.34 -25.54 26.66
C LYS A 2 9.16 -24.90 25.27
N ARG A 3 7.96 -24.37 24.99
CA ARG A 3 7.74 -23.59 23.77
C ARG A 3 8.45 -22.25 23.93
N GLU A 4 9.50 -22.03 23.16
CA GLU A 4 10.08 -20.71 23.04
C GLU A 4 9.21 -19.87 22.11
N THR A 5 8.65 -18.81 22.67
CA THR A 5 7.76 -17.90 21.96
C THR A 5 8.25 -16.47 22.09
N VAL A 6 8.04 -15.68 21.04
CA VAL A 6 8.27 -14.23 21.02
C VAL A 6 6.93 -13.52 20.84
N ASN A 7 6.71 -12.41 21.55
CA ASN A 7 5.52 -11.58 21.32
C ASN A 7 5.78 -10.61 20.18
N MET A 8 4.70 -10.11 19.57
CA MET A 8 4.83 -9.15 18.48
C MET A 8 5.52 -7.84 18.89
N ALA A 9 5.33 -7.38 20.13
CA ALA A 9 5.99 -6.17 20.63
C ALA A 9 7.51 -6.32 20.80
N ASP A 10 7.99 -7.56 20.94
CA ASP A 10 9.40 -7.89 21.16
C ASP A 10 10.05 -8.41 19.87
N LEU A 11 9.34 -8.32 18.73
CA LEU A 11 9.80 -8.83 17.46
C LEU A 11 10.83 -7.87 16.85
N GLY A 12 12.11 -8.18 17.01
CA GLY A 12 13.18 -7.58 16.20
C GLY A 12 13.14 -8.11 14.76
N PHE A 13 13.47 -7.26 13.78
CA PHE A 13 13.56 -7.62 12.37
C PHE A 13 14.95 -8.14 11.94
N ASP A 14 15.86 -8.33 12.90
CA ASP A 14 17.22 -8.82 12.65
C ASP A 14 17.27 -10.34 12.39
N ASN A 15 16.21 -11.05 12.79
CA ASN A 15 16.11 -12.49 12.60
C ASN A 15 15.26 -12.82 11.37
N GLU A 16 15.61 -13.89 10.65
CA GLU A 16 14.80 -14.39 9.54
C GLU A 16 13.41 -14.81 10.02
N ILE A 17 12.37 -14.22 9.43
CA ILE A 17 10.97 -14.49 9.76
C ILE A 17 10.42 -15.49 8.74
N ILE A 18 9.82 -16.57 9.22
CA ILE A 18 9.28 -17.64 8.37
C ILE A 18 7.77 -17.71 8.51
N ASP A 19 7.06 -17.42 7.42
CA ASP A 19 5.63 -17.64 7.30
C ASP A 19 5.35 -19.06 6.80
N VAL A 20 4.79 -19.91 7.65
CA VAL A 20 4.45 -21.29 7.29
C VAL A 20 3.01 -21.46 6.80
N ARG A 21 2.30 -20.35 6.56
CA ARG A 21 0.99 -20.35 5.92
C ARG A 21 1.10 -20.70 4.44
N SER A 22 -0.04 -21.02 3.82
CA SER A 22 -0.07 -21.35 2.40
C SER A 22 0.26 -20.14 1.52
N GLN A 23 0.56 -20.38 0.24
CA GLN A 23 0.99 -19.36 -0.70
C GLN A 23 -0.05 -18.24 -0.85
N THR A 24 -1.34 -18.59 -0.97
CA THR A 24 -2.42 -17.60 -1.04
C THR A 24 -2.54 -16.77 0.25
N GLU A 25 -2.37 -17.39 1.42
CA GLU A 25 -2.39 -16.65 2.69
C GLU A 25 -1.24 -15.65 2.82
N TYR A 26 -0.05 -16.01 2.33
CA TYR A 26 1.14 -15.16 2.30
C TYR A 26 1.02 -14.03 1.28
N ALA A 27 0.55 -14.33 0.07
CA ALA A 27 0.33 -13.35 -1.00
C ALA A 27 -0.73 -12.30 -0.63
N THR A 28 -1.74 -12.70 0.16
CA THR A 28 -2.76 -11.78 0.67
C THR A 28 -2.14 -10.66 1.50
N ASP A 29 -1.26 -11.01 2.45
CA ASP A 29 -0.51 -10.12 3.34
C ASP A 29 0.40 -10.97 4.25
N HIS A 30 1.56 -10.47 4.65
CA HIS A 30 2.54 -11.15 5.51
C HIS A 30 3.35 -10.13 6.32
N ILE A 31 4.10 -10.61 7.30
CA ILE A 31 5.03 -9.73 8.04
C ILE A 31 6.13 -9.27 7.08
N PRO A 32 6.45 -7.96 6.98
CA PRO A 32 7.52 -7.48 6.12
C PRO A 32 8.83 -8.23 6.33
N GLY A 33 9.49 -8.59 5.23
CA GLY A 33 10.74 -9.37 5.24
C GLY A 33 10.59 -10.87 5.50
N ALA A 34 9.38 -11.38 5.76
CA ALA A 34 9.18 -12.81 5.98
C ALA A 34 9.39 -13.63 4.69
N VAL A 35 9.97 -14.83 4.81
CA VAL A 35 10.03 -15.83 3.73
C VAL A 35 8.90 -16.84 3.87
N ASN A 36 8.32 -17.29 2.76
CA ASN A 36 7.22 -18.27 2.79
C ASN A 36 7.74 -19.71 2.67
N LEU A 37 7.63 -20.48 3.76
CA LEU A 37 7.92 -21.92 3.79
C LEU A 37 6.67 -22.68 4.24
N PRO A 38 5.68 -22.86 3.34
CA PRO A 38 4.39 -23.42 3.70
C PRO A 38 4.53 -24.86 4.23
N VAL A 39 4.01 -25.13 5.42
CA VAL A 39 3.89 -26.52 5.92
C VAL A 39 2.67 -27.23 5.33
N LEU A 40 1.76 -26.48 4.72
CA LEU A 40 0.69 -26.98 3.85
C LEU A 40 0.57 -25.99 2.68
N ASN A 41 0.65 -26.49 1.45
CA ASN A 41 0.34 -25.68 0.28
C ASN A 41 -1.17 -25.37 0.18
N ASP A 42 -1.59 -24.55 -0.78
CA ASP A 42 -2.99 -24.15 -0.92
C ASP A 42 -3.97 -25.34 -1.08
N ALA A 43 -3.60 -26.35 -1.87
CA ALA A 43 -4.42 -27.54 -2.10
C ALA A 43 -4.52 -28.41 -0.83
N GLU A 44 -3.40 -28.66 -0.17
CA GLU A 44 -3.32 -29.42 1.08
C GLU A 44 -4.06 -28.71 2.22
N ARG A 45 -3.92 -27.38 2.31
CA ARG A 45 -4.67 -26.57 3.27
C ARG A 45 -6.18 -26.70 3.02
N LYS A 46 -6.62 -26.63 1.77
CA LYS A 46 -8.03 -26.78 1.40
C LYS A 46 -8.55 -28.17 1.78
N LEU A 47 -7.77 -29.22 1.50
CA LEU A 47 -8.09 -30.60 1.88
C LEU A 47 -8.26 -30.74 3.40
N VAL A 48 -7.24 -30.35 4.18
CA VAL A 48 -7.26 -30.46 5.65
C VAL A 48 -8.42 -29.63 6.24
N GLY A 49 -8.66 -28.43 5.71
CA GLY A 49 -9.76 -27.57 6.14
C GLY A 49 -11.14 -28.18 5.83
N TRP A 50 -11.29 -28.77 4.64
CA TRP A 50 -12.53 -29.44 4.24
C TRP A 50 -12.80 -30.67 5.12
N THR A 51 -11.81 -31.54 5.31
CA THR A 51 -11.91 -32.72 6.19
C THR A 51 -12.26 -32.33 7.62
N TYR A 52 -11.68 -31.24 8.13
CA TYR A 52 -11.98 -30.75 9.48
C TYR A 52 -13.46 -30.36 9.62
N LYS A 53 -14.01 -29.72 8.59
CA LYS A 53 -15.39 -29.21 8.60
C LYS A 53 -16.43 -30.30 8.32
N HIS A 54 -16.15 -31.25 7.43
CA HIS A 54 -17.16 -32.17 6.90
C HIS A 54 -17.01 -33.62 7.39
N GLU A 55 -15.86 -34.02 7.95
CA GLU A 55 -15.64 -35.39 8.40
C GLU A 55 -15.37 -35.45 9.90
N SER A 56 -14.16 -35.14 10.35
CA SER A 56 -13.86 -35.06 11.78
C SER A 56 -12.56 -34.30 12.07
N SER A 57 -12.51 -33.70 13.25
CA SER A 57 -11.31 -33.03 13.77
C SER A 57 -10.11 -33.98 13.85
N PHE A 58 -10.32 -35.24 14.24
CA PHE A 58 -9.24 -36.21 14.37
C PHE A 58 -8.67 -36.63 13.01
N LYS A 59 -9.52 -36.95 12.03
CA LYS A 59 -9.08 -37.32 10.67
C LYS A 59 -8.30 -36.18 10.01
N ALA A 60 -8.76 -34.94 10.15
CA ALA A 60 -8.06 -33.76 9.65
C ALA A 60 -6.68 -33.58 10.32
N LYS A 61 -6.59 -33.77 11.64
CA LYS A 61 -5.32 -33.71 12.38
C LYS A 61 -4.34 -34.78 11.90
N ARG A 62 -4.80 -36.02 11.66
CA ARG A 62 -3.96 -37.12 11.19
C ARG A 62 -3.41 -36.85 9.79
N ILE A 63 -4.26 -36.47 8.85
CA ILE A 63 -3.85 -36.11 7.47
C ILE A 63 -2.91 -34.90 7.51
N GLY A 64 -3.29 -33.84 8.23
CA GLY A 64 -2.48 -32.63 8.34
C GLY A 64 -1.11 -32.89 8.97
N ALA A 65 -1.00 -33.75 9.97
CA ALA A 65 0.29 -34.08 10.59
C ALA A 65 1.25 -34.75 9.60
N ALA A 66 0.76 -35.70 8.80
CA ALA A 66 1.57 -36.38 7.79
C ALA A 66 2.07 -35.41 6.70
N LEU A 67 1.19 -34.56 6.18
CA LEU A 67 1.54 -33.55 5.17
C LEU A 67 2.53 -32.52 5.72
N VAL A 68 2.27 -32.00 6.93
CA VAL A 68 3.18 -31.06 7.60
C VAL A 68 4.56 -31.67 7.80
N ALA A 69 4.65 -32.92 8.26
CA ALA A 69 5.95 -33.59 8.45
C ALA A 69 6.71 -33.73 7.12
N LYS A 70 6.03 -34.18 6.05
CA LYS A 70 6.61 -34.30 4.71
C LYS A 70 7.13 -32.96 4.19
N ASN A 71 6.34 -31.90 4.32
CA ASN A 71 6.73 -30.58 3.83
C ASN A 71 7.86 -29.96 4.64
N ILE A 72 7.91 -30.19 5.96
CA ILE A 72 9.05 -29.76 6.78
C ILE A 72 10.33 -30.45 6.31
N ALA A 73 10.30 -31.77 6.08
CA ALA A 73 11.46 -32.51 5.56
C ALA A 73 11.93 -31.93 4.22
N ASN A 74 11.02 -31.70 3.28
CA ASN A 74 11.34 -31.10 1.98
C ASN A 74 11.99 -29.72 2.12
N HIS A 75 11.51 -28.86 3.01
CA HIS A 75 12.12 -27.52 3.22
C HIS A 75 13.52 -27.63 3.80
N ILE A 76 13.75 -28.55 4.74
CA ILE A 76 15.08 -28.80 5.32
C ILE A 76 16.07 -29.22 4.23
N GLU A 77 15.69 -30.21 3.42
CA GLU A 77 16.55 -30.74 2.36
C GLU A 77 16.83 -29.73 1.24
N LEU A 78 15.80 -29.02 0.78
CA LEU A 78 15.87 -28.25 -0.46
C LEU A 78 16.14 -26.76 -0.26
N ARG A 79 15.85 -26.20 0.91
CA ARG A 79 15.84 -24.74 1.13
C ARG A 79 16.66 -24.28 2.32
N LEU A 80 17.02 -25.17 3.23
CA LEU A 80 17.62 -24.81 4.52
C LEU A 80 18.91 -25.60 4.82
N SER A 81 19.43 -26.34 3.85
CA SER A 81 20.62 -27.18 4.00
C SER A 81 21.91 -26.39 4.23
N ASP A 82 21.90 -25.11 3.90
CA ASP A 82 23.00 -24.15 4.06
C ASP A 82 22.91 -23.30 5.33
N LYS A 83 21.86 -23.44 6.14
CA LYS A 83 21.67 -22.60 7.33
C LYS A 83 22.69 -22.96 8.43
N PRO A 84 23.33 -21.96 9.06
CA PRO A 84 24.34 -22.21 10.08
C PRO A 84 23.74 -22.75 11.38
N GLU A 85 24.58 -23.33 12.24
CA GLU A 85 24.15 -23.91 13.52
C GLU A 85 23.51 -22.86 14.46
N ASN A 86 24.02 -21.63 14.45
CA ASN A 86 23.52 -20.53 15.28
C ASN A 86 22.25 -19.84 14.71
N TRP A 87 21.64 -20.40 13.66
CA TRP A 87 20.44 -19.83 13.06
C TRP A 87 19.25 -19.81 14.04
N SER A 88 18.60 -18.65 14.16
CA SER A 88 17.55 -18.38 15.16
C SER A 88 16.26 -17.81 14.51
N PRO A 89 15.58 -18.54 13.62
CA PRO A 89 14.44 -18.00 12.89
C PRO A 89 13.21 -17.82 13.77
N ILE A 90 12.33 -16.90 13.36
CA ILE A 90 11.04 -16.66 13.99
C ILE A 90 9.94 -17.20 13.09
N ILE A 91 9.24 -18.23 13.56
CA ILE A 91 8.29 -18.99 12.75
C ILE A 91 6.86 -18.65 13.17
N TYR A 92 6.01 -18.32 12.20
CA TYR A 92 4.60 -18.04 12.47
C TYR A 92 3.66 -18.74 11.50
N CYS A 93 2.45 -18.99 11.99
CA CYS A 93 1.30 -19.36 11.17
C CYS A 93 0.13 -18.43 11.52
N TRP A 94 -1.08 -18.73 11.05
CA TRP A 94 -2.25 -17.86 11.27
C TRP A 94 -2.49 -17.43 12.72
N ARG A 95 -2.32 -18.35 13.69
CA ARG A 95 -2.63 -18.12 15.12
C ARG A 95 -1.49 -18.50 16.07
N GLY A 96 -0.29 -18.80 15.57
CA GLY A 96 0.76 -19.38 16.40
C GLY A 96 0.33 -20.73 17.00
N GLY A 97 -0.28 -21.58 16.19
CA GLY A 97 -0.78 -22.89 16.58
C GLY A 97 0.11 -24.04 16.12
N LYS A 98 -0.50 -25.18 15.82
CA LYS A 98 0.20 -26.42 15.46
C LYS A 98 1.12 -26.31 14.24
N ARG A 99 0.74 -25.55 13.21
CA ARG A 99 1.52 -25.43 11.97
C ARG A 99 2.93 -24.88 12.21
N SER A 100 3.02 -23.69 12.81
CA SER A 100 4.31 -23.11 13.19
C SER A 100 4.99 -23.92 14.30
N GLY A 101 4.21 -24.42 15.27
CA GLY A 101 4.76 -25.23 16.36
C GLY A 101 5.42 -26.53 15.90
N SER A 102 4.90 -27.18 14.87
CA SER A 102 5.50 -28.40 14.28
C SER A 102 6.85 -28.10 13.64
N MET A 103 6.94 -27.04 12.82
CA MET A 103 8.21 -26.66 12.20
C MET A 103 9.24 -26.21 13.25
N SER A 104 8.84 -25.37 14.21
CA SER A 104 9.74 -24.96 15.30
C SER A 104 10.20 -26.15 16.16
N LEU A 105 9.37 -27.18 16.32
CA LEU A 105 9.77 -28.40 17.04
C LEU A 105 10.91 -29.10 16.31
N VAL A 106 10.75 -29.37 15.01
CA VAL A 106 11.76 -30.05 14.20
C VAL A 106 13.04 -29.22 14.14
N PHE A 107 12.96 -27.91 13.91
CA PHE A 107 14.14 -27.04 13.84
C PHE A 107 14.95 -27.07 15.15
N ARG A 108 14.27 -27.08 16.30
CA ARG A 108 14.97 -27.22 17.59
C ARG A 108 15.51 -28.61 17.87
N GLN A 109 14.97 -29.66 17.24
CA GLN A 109 15.58 -31.00 17.30
C GLN A 109 16.87 -31.08 16.46
N ILE A 110 16.98 -30.26 15.40
CA ILE A 110 18.21 -30.11 14.62
C ILE A 110 19.28 -29.34 15.40
N GLY A 111 18.88 -28.40 16.27
CA GLY A 111 19.78 -27.58 17.09
C GLY A 111 19.59 -26.08 16.91
N TRP A 112 18.78 -25.66 15.92
CA TRP A 112 18.50 -24.25 15.68
C TRP A 112 17.64 -23.61 16.77
N GLN A 113 17.89 -22.32 17.04
CA GLN A 113 17.21 -21.55 18.08
C GLN A 113 15.85 -21.00 17.59
N ALA A 114 15.03 -21.88 17.00
CA ALA A 114 13.78 -21.48 16.37
C ALA A 114 12.72 -21.07 17.41
N LYS A 115 12.29 -19.81 17.31
CA LYS A 115 11.23 -19.21 18.14
C LYS A 115 9.92 -19.20 17.38
N GLN A 116 8.81 -19.27 18.12
CA GLN A 116 7.49 -19.19 17.54
C GLN A 116 6.81 -17.85 17.86
N LEU A 117 6.25 -17.16 16.86
CA LEU A 117 5.47 -15.93 17.13
C LEU A 117 4.18 -16.27 17.89
N ALA A 118 4.06 -15.73 19.11
CA ALA A 118 2.88 -15.88 19.95
C ALA A 118 1.66 -15.20 19.29
N GLY A 119 0.57 -15.96 19.12
CA GLY A 119 -0.63 -15.49 18.42
C GLY A 119 -0.51 -15.41 16.90
N GLY A 120 0.69 -15.62 16.33
CA GLY A 120 0.97 -15.69 14.90
C GLY A 120 0.56 -14.44 14.11
N TYR A 121 0.23 -14.62 12.83
CA TYR A 121 -0.18 -13.51 11.97
C TYR A 121 -1.39 -12.73 12.53
N LYS A 122 -2.30 -13.37 13.28
CA LYS A 122 -3.43 -12.68 13.91
C LYS A 122 -2.97 -11.65 14.96
N SER A 123 -1.95 -11.95 15.77
CA SER A 123 -1.42 -10.97 16.73
C SER A 123 -0.67 -9.85 16.01
N PHE A 124 0.10 -10.18 14.96
CA PHE A 124 0.69 -9.19 14.06
C PHE A 124 -0.35 -8.21 13.50
N ARG A 125 -1.46 -8.71 12.93
CA ARG A 125 -2.51 -7.83 12.39
C ARG A 125 -3.13 -6.89 13.42
N ARG A 126 -3.33 -7.35 14.65
CA ARG A 126 -3.81 -6.48 15.73
C ARG A 126 -2.78 -5.43 16.10
N HIS A 127 -1.50 -5.80 16.10
CA HIS A 127 -0.41 -4.89 16.36
C HIS A 127 -0.34 -3.80 15.28
N VAL A 128 -0.36 -4.16 13.99
CA VAL A 128 -0.41 -3.21 12.86
C VAL A 128 -1.53 -2.18 13.07
N ILE A 129 -2.78 -2.64 13.24
CA ILE A 129 -3.94 -1.74 13.38
C ILE A 129 -3.79 -0.81 14.59
N LYS A 130 -3.43 -1.37 15.76
CA LYS A 130 -3.29 -0.59 17.00
C LYS A 130 -2.14 0.41 16.91
N ASN A 131 -1.01 0.00 16.32
CA ASN A 131 0.18 0.81 16.31
C ASN A 131 0.12 1.89 15.22
N THR A 132 -0.53 1.65 14.08
CA THR A 132 -0.84 2.71 13.09
C THR A 132 -1.65 3.83 13.69
N ASP A 133 -2.60 3.54 14.60
CA ASP A 133 -3.36 4.57 15.31
C ASP A 133 -2.44 5.49 16.13
N THR A 134 -1.49 4.92 16.87
CA THR A 134 -0.50 5.69 17.64
C THR A 134 0.51 6.44 16.75
N LEU A 135 1.01 5.79 15.70
CA LEU A 135 1.95 6.40 14.77
C LEU A 135 1.31 7.56 14.00
N ALA A 136 0.04 7.43 13.64
CA ALA A 136 -0.67 8.45 12.87
C ALA A 136 -0.68 9.82 13.55
N SER A 137 -0.59 9.89 14.89
CA SER A 137 -0.52 11.16 15.64
C SER A 137 0.90 11.55 16.06
N SER A 138 1.90 10.71 15.78
CA SER A 138 3.30 10.93 16.19
C SER A 138 4.10 11.80 15.21
N PHE A 139 3.53 12.15 14.05
CA PHE A 139 4.21 12.89 12.99
C PHE A 139 3.51 14.20 12.67
N HIS A 140 4.30 15.17 12.23
CA HIS A 140 3.80 16.39 11.60
C HIS A 140 3.65 16.17 10.09
N TYR A 141 2.42 16.16 9.60
CA TYR A 141 2.15 15.95 8.19
C TYR A 141 2.07 17.26 7.41
N VAL A 142 2.72 17.27 6.24
CA VAL A 142 2.59 18.32 5.24
C VAL A 142 1.84 17.74 4.05
N VAL A 143 0.59 18.17 3.88
CA VAL A 143 -0.28 17.70 2.81
C VAL A 143 0.00 18.48 1.53
N ILE A 144 0.41 17.76 0.49
CA ILE A 144 0.58 18.28 -0.86
C ILE A 144 -0.78 18.30 -1.55
N CYS A 145 -1.40 19.47 -1.54
CA CYS A 145 -2.63 19.75 -2.27
C CYS A 145 -2.33 20.17 -3.71
N GLY A 146 -3.32 20.03 -4.58
CA GLY A 146 -3.23 20.45 -5.96
C GLY A 146 -4.24 19.72 -6.83
N LEU A 147 -4.57 20.33 -7.97
CA LEU A 147 -5.55 19.76 -8.90
C LEU A 147 -4.99 18.53 -9.63
N THR A 148 -5.85 17.84 -10.39
CA THR A 148 -5.43 16.68 -11.20
C THR A 148 -4.43 17.13 -12.27
N GLY A 149 -3.33 16.40 -12.45
CA GLY A 149 -2.31 16.72 -13.47
C GLY A 149 -1.25 17.72 -13.03
N THR A 150 -1.20 18.12 -11.75
CA THR A 150 -0.14 19.00 -11.21
C THR A 150 1.11 18.24 -10.74
N ALA A 151 1.32 17.00 -11.20
CA ALA A 151 2.50 16.17 -10.90
C ALA A 151 2.81 15.95 -9.41
N LYS A 152 1.78 15.83 -8.55
CA LYS A 152 1.97 15.61 -7.10
C LYS A 152 2.74 14.33 -6.78
N THR A 153 2.44 13.22 -7.46
CA THR A 153 3.12 11.94 -7.21
C THR A 153 4.60 12.02 -7.57
N ASP A 154 4.91 12.72 -8.67
CA ASP A 154 6.28 12.93 -9.11
C ASP A 154 7.01 13.87 -8.13
N LEU A 155 6.33 14.91 -7.62
CA LEU A 155 6.89 15.78 -6.56
C LEU A 155 7.18 15.01 -5.26
N ILE A 156 6.30 14.11 -4.82
CA ILE A 156 6.55 13.22 -3.66
C ILE A 156 7.81 12.38 -3.89
N THR A 157 8.00 11.89 -5.11
CA THR A 157 9.20 11.12 -5.48
C THR A 157 10.46 12.00 -5.38
N GLU A 158 10.41 13.23 -5.88
CA GLU A 158 11.54 14.18 -5.78
C GLU A 158 11.84 14.57 -4.32
N ILE A 159 10.82 14.85 -3.51
CA ILE A 159 10.99 15.15 -2.08
C ILE A 159 11.74 14.00 -1.38
N LYS A 160 11.36 12.75 -1.67
CA LYS A 160 12.04 11.58 -1.13
C LYS A 160 13.49 11.47 -1.62
N ARG A 161 13.73 11.73 -2.90
CA ARG A 161 15.08 11.73 -3.50
C ARG A 161 16.00 12.77 -2.85
N HIS A 162 15.46 13.92 -2.44
CA HIS A 162 16.16 14.98 -1.72
C HIS A 162 16.24 14.75 -0.20
N GLY A 163 15.92 13.55 0.28
CA GLY A 163 16.06 13.18 1.69
C GLY A 163 14.89 13.59 2.59
N GLY A 164 13.79 14.08 2.01
CA GLY A 164 12.53 14.31 2.71
C GLY A 164 11.82 13.02 3.09
N GLN A 165 11.03 13.05 4.16
CA GLN A 165 10.18 11.91 4.53
C GLN A 165 8.85 11.98 3.80
N THR A 166 8.47 10.89 3.15
CA THR A 166 7.19 10.83 2.43
C THR A 166 6.40 9.59 2.78
N LEU A 167 5.08 9.71 2.71
CA LEU A 167 4.16 8.58 2.75
C LEU A 167 3.39 8.54 1.42
N ASP A 168 3.93 7.79 0.46
CA ASP A 168 3.38 7.66 -0.90
C ASP A 168 2.22 6.65 -0.91
N LEU A 169 1.02 7.14 -0.63
CA LEU A 169 -0.18 6.30 -0.52
C LEU A 169 -0.64 5.75 -1.88
N GLU A 170 -0.48 6.50 -2.97
CA GLU A 170 -0.80 6.04 -4.33
C GLU A 170 0.15 4.91 -4.76
N GLY A 171 1.45 5.05 -4.49
CA GLY A 171 2.46 4.03 -4.73
C GLY A 171 2.19 2.76 -3.93
N LEU A 172 1.85 2.90 -2.64
CA LEU A 172 1.44 1.78 -1.79
C LEU A 172 0.16 1.10 -2.28
N ALA A 173 -0.79 1.88 -2.80
CA ALA A 173 -2.05 1.37 -3.35
C ALA A 173 -1.93 0.83 -4.78
N GLN A 174 -0.80 1.07 -5.45
CA GLN A 174 -0.58 0.83 -6.88
C GLN A 174 -1.70 1.43 -7.74
N HIS A 175 -2.11 2.67 -7.42
CA HIS A 175 -3.25 3.33 -8.05
C HIS A 175 -3.19 4.86 -7.91
N ARG A 176 -3.50 5.59 -8.99
CA ARG A 176 -3.34 7.06 -9.10
C ARG A 176 -4.54 7.88 -8.60
N GLY A 177 -5.15 7.48 -7.47
CA GLY A 177 -6.14 8.28 -6.71
C GLY A 177 -7.43 8.78 -7.40
N SER A 178 -7.62 8.54 -8.70
CA SER A 178 -8.65 9.17 -9.53
C SER A 178 -9.52 8.16 -10.27
N VAL A 179 -10.66 8.61 -10.82
CA VAL A 179 -11.56 7.73 -11.60
C VAL A 179 -10.85 7.13 -12.82
N LEU A 180 -9.86 7.84 -13.36
CA LEU A 180 -9.01 7.36 -14.45
C LEU A 180 -7.67 6.79 -13.96
N GLY A 181 -7.45 6.72 -12.65
CA GLY A 181 -6.17 6.35 -12.04
C GLY A 181 -5.89 4.85 -11.99
N PHE A 182 -6.74 4.05 -12.63
CA PHE A 182 -6.55 2.61 -12.80
C PHE A 182 -5.51 2.35 -13.89
N ASP A 183 -4.43 1.65 -13.53
CA ASP A 183 -3.50 1.06 -14.49
C ASP A 183 -3.90 -0.40 -14.74
N PRO A 184 -4.28 -0.78 -15.97
CA PRO A 184 -4.65 -2.16 -16.30
C PRO A 184 -3.55 -3.20 -16.05
N SER A 185 -2.29 -2.75 -15.96
CA SER A 185 -1.15 -3.61 -15.67
C SER A 185 -0.85 -3.74 -14.17
N ALA A 186 -1.42 -2.87 -13.33
CA ALA A 186 -1.22 -2.89 -11.89
C ALA A 186 -2.34 -3.68 -11.17
N ILE A 187 -1.96 -4.42 -10.13
CA ILE A 187 -2.90 -5.14 -9.27
C ILE A 187 -2.86 -4.47 -7.90
N GLN A 188 -3.94 -3.80 -7.51
CA GLN A 188 -4.02 -3.22 -6.17
C GLN A 188 -3.77 -4.31 -5.12
N PRO A 189 -2.99 -4.02 -4.07
CA PRO A 189 -2.81 -4.96 -2.98
C PRO A 189 -4.14 -5.22 -2.27
N THR A 190 -4.19 -6.25 -1.42
CA THR A 190 -5.35 -6.40 -0.54
C THR A 190 -5.35 -5.29 0.52
N GLN A 191 -6.53 -4.97 1.08
CA GLN A 191 -6.66 -4.00 2.17
C GLN A 191 -5.69 -4.27 3.34
N LYS A 192 -5.46 -5.55 3.68
CA LYS A 192 -4.56 -5.91 4.78
C LYS A 192 -3.11 -5.58 4.44
N LYS A 193 -2.68 -5.89 3.22
CA LYS A 193 -1.34 -5.60 2.75
C LYS A 193 -1.11 -4.09 2.65
N PHE A 194 -2.07 -3.35 2.11
CA PHE A 194 -2.02 -1.88 2.10
C PHE A 194 -1.81 -1.30 3.51
N GLU A 195 -2.59 -1.76 4.49
CA GLU A 195 -2.43 -1.35 5.89
C GLU A 195 -1.06 -1.77 6.50
N THR A 196 -0.54 -2.96 6.14
CA THR A 196 0.80 -3.41 6.57
C THR A 196 1.87 -2.48 6.05
N GLU A 197 1.84 -2.18 4.75
CA GLU A 197 2.89 -1.38 4.12
C GLU A 197 2.88 0.05 4.66
N ILE A 198 1.69 0.63 4.90
CA ILE A 198 1.57 1.93 5.59
C ILE A 198 2.21 1.86 6.96
N TRP A 199 1.83 0.89 7.79
CA TRP A 199 2.41 0.73 9.13
C TRP A 199 3.93 0.57 9.07
N TYR A 200 4.41 -0.25 8.16
CA TYR A 200 5.83 -0.54 8.01
C TYR A 200 6.63 0.68 7.55
N GLN A 201 6.08 1.51 6.66
CA GLN A 201 6.71 2.78 6.28
C GLN A 201 6.71 3.77 7.44
N LEU A 202 5.60 3.92 8.17
CA LEU A 202 5.53 4.83 9.33
C LEU A 202 6.56 4.48 10.41
N GLN A 203 6.86 3.19 10.63
CA GLN A 203 7.87 2.74 11.58
C GLN A 203 9.30 3.21 11.24
N GLN A 204 9.57 3.53 9.97
CA GLN A 204 10.89 3.94 9.49
C GLN A 204 11.09 5.46 9.49
N LEU A 205 10.04 6.22 9.81
CA LEU A 205 10.07 7.67 9.80
C LEU A 205 10.58 8.22 11.14
N ASP A 206 11.35 9.30 11.07
CA ASP A 206 11.75 10.11 12.21
C ASP A 206 10.60 11.04 12.62
N PRO A 207 10.06 10.93 13.86
CA PRO A 207 8.97 11.79 14.33
C PRO A 207 9.36 13.27 14.45
N LYS A 208 10.66 13.59 14.43
CA LYS A 208 11.18 14.96 14.47
C LYS A 208 11.22 15.64 13.10
N LYS A 209 10.90 14.93 12.02
CA LYS A 209 10.92 15.47 10.66
C LYS A 209 9.50 15.49 10.09
N PRO A 210 9.16 16.49 9.26
CA PRO A 210 7.87 16.54 8.58
C PRO A 210 7.71 15.34 7.64
N VAL A 211 6.47 14.85 7.51
CA VAL A 211 6.10 13.77 6.59
C VAL A 211 5.19 14.33 5.50
N PHE A 212 5.68 14.31 4.27
CA PHE A 212 4.91 14.78 3.11
C PHE A 212 3.97 13.68 2.59
N VAL A 213 2.72 14.05 2.36
CA VAL A 213 1.67 13.14 1.90
C VAL A 213 0.81 13.83 0.85
N GLU A 214 0.31 13.10 -0.13
CA GLU A 214 -0.62 13.65 -1.12
C GLU A 214 -2.00 13.90 -0.52
N SER A 215 -2.71 14.90 -1.05
CA SER A 215 -4.09 15.21 -0.64
C SER A 215 -5.08 14.15 -1.16
N GLU A 216 -5.03 12.95 -0.58
CA GLU A 216 -5.92 11.86 -0.95
C GLU A 216 -7.26 11.92 -0.22
N SER A 217 -8.28 11.35 -0.88
CA SER A 217 -9.58 11.14 -0.25
C SER A 217 -9.50 9.99 0.77
N LYS A 218 -10.60 9.62 1.42
CA LYS A 218 -10.63 8.43 2.31
C LYS A 218 -10.29 7.10 1.60
N LYS A 219 -10.29 7.09 0.27
CA LYS A 219 -10.06 5.91 -0.57
C LYS A 219 -9.11 6.19 -1.72
N ILE A 220 -8.37 5.15 -2.10
CA ILE A 220 -7.54 5.09 -3.30
C ILE A 220 -7.94 3.82 -4.07
N GLY A 221 -8.72 3.98 -5.15
CA GLY A 221 -9.39 2.85 -5.79
C GLY A 221 -10.32 2.13 -4.81
N ASP A 222 -10.13 0.82 -4.63
CA ASP A 222 -10.91 0.00 -3.70
C ASP A 222 -10.39 0.02 -2.26
N LEU A 223 -9.21 0.60 -2.04
CA LEU A 223 -8.52 0.62 -0.75
C LEU A 223 -8.98 1.79 0.11
N ARG A 224 -9.05 1.56 1.41
CA ARG A 224 -9.37 2.58 2.42
C ARG A 224 -8.12 2.93 3.20
N ILE A 225 -7.86 4.23 3.32
CA ILE A 225 -6.81 4.72 4.22
C ILE A 225 -7.32 4.58 5.66
N PRO A 226 -6.48 4.14 6.62
CA PRO A 226 -6.84 4.10 8.04
C PRO A 226 -7.40 5.46 8.52
N GLU A 227 -8.55 5.45 9.18
CA GLU A 227 -9.22 6.68 9.64
C GLU A 227 -8.35 7.55 10.55
N PRO A 228 -7.49 7.01 11.46
CA PRO A 228 -6.57 7.84 12.24
C PRO A 228 -5.66 8.70 11.37
N LEU A 229 -5.13 8.16 10.27
CA LEU A 229 -4.28 8.91 9.33
C LEU A 229 -5.07 10.00 8.62
N ILE A 230 -6.28 9.69 8.13
CA ILE A 230 -7.15 10.69 7.51
C ILE A 230 -7.41 11.85 8.47
N ASN A 231 -7.70 11.56 9.74
CA ASN A 231 -7.95 12.59 10.73
C ASN A 231 -6.73 13.48 10.97
N THR A 232 -5.53 12.90 11.04
CA THR A 232 -4.30 13.69 11.18
C THR A 232 -3.98 14.49 9.92
N PHE A 233 -4.10 13.91 8.72
CA PHE A 233 -3.81 14.63 7.47
C PHE A 233 -4.67 15.88 7.32
N ARG A 234 -5.96 15.78 7.66
CA ARG A 234 -6.90 16.92 7.62
C ARG A 234 -6.49 18.09 8.52
N GLN A 235 -5.75 17.80 9.59
CA GLN A 235 -5.21 18.79 10.53
C GLN A 235 -3.80 19.27 10.15
N GLY A 236 -3.12 18.56 9.24
CA GLY A 236 -1.77 18.88 8.80
C GLY A 236 -1.66 20.23 8.11
N SER A 237 -0.42 20.73 8.02
CA SER A 237 -0.10 21.90 7.21
C SER A 237 -0.27 21.55 5.74
N CYS A 238 -0.84 22.46 4.95
CA CYS A 238 -1.00 22.25 3.51
C CYS A 238 0.01 23.07 2.73
N ILE A 239 0.43 22.53 1.59
CA ILE A 239 1.01 23.30 0.47
C ILE A 239 0.14 23.09 -0.75
N ASN A 240 0.02 24.10 -1.61
CA ASN A 240 -0.80 24.00 -2.82
C ASN A 240 0.07 24.06 -4.08
N ILE A 241 0.03 23.01 -4.89
CA ILE A 241 0.73 22.97 -6.17
C ILE A 241 -0.25 23.37 -7.28
N THR A 242 0.14 24.37 -8.06
CA THR A 242 -0.66 24.89 -9.17
C THR A 242 0.10 24.78 -10.47
N ALA A 243 -0.62 24.57 -11.57
CA ALA A 243 -0.07 24.58 -12.92
C ALA A 243 -1.17 25.02 -13.90
N GLY A 244 -0.78 25.65 -15.00
CA GLY A 244 -1.71 26.01 -16.07
C GLY A 244 -2.38 24.80 -16.72
N ILE A 245 -3.55 24.99 -17.32
CA ILE A 245 -4.31 23.89 -17.93
C ILE A 245 -3.52 23.19 -19.06
N GLY A 246 -2.71 23.95 -19.81
CA GLY A 246 -1.81 23.41 -20.84
C GLY A 246 -0.77 22.46 -20.25
N THR A 247 -0.03 22.92 -19.24
CA THR A 247 0.98 22.13 -18.51
C THR A 247 0.38 20.84 -17.92
N ARG A 248 -0.82 20.94 -17.34
CA ARG A 248 -1.54 19.79 -16.78
C ARG A 248 -1.97 18.80 -17.88
N SER A 249 -2.44 19.31 -19.02
CA SER A 249 -2.82 18.48 -20.17
C SER A 249 -1.62 17.71 -20.72
N GLU A 250 -0.48 18.37 -20.92
CA GLU A 250 0.75 17.74 -21.40
C GLU A 250 1.23 16.63 -20.47
N TYR A 251 1.25 16.90 -19.16
CA TYR A 251 1.57 15.91 -18.14
C TYR A 251 0.67 14.68 -18.23
N LEU A 252 -0.65 14.88 -18.33
CA LEU A 252 -1.62 13.79 -18.40
C LEU A 252 -1.51 13.00 -19.70
N LYS A 253 -1.29 13.66 -20.85
CA LYS A 253 -1.07 12.96 -22.12
C LYS A 253 0.14 12.02 -22.06
N LYS A 254 1.22 12.45 -21.40
CA LYS A 254 2.41 11.63 -21.19
C LYS A 254 2.12 10.46 -20.24
N ASN A 255 1.58 10.74 -19.06
CA ASN A 255 1.47 9.73 -17.99
C ASN A 255 0.27 8.78 -18.17
N TYR A 256 -0.70 9.14 -19.00
CA TYR A 256 -1.84 8.31 -19.39
C TYR A 256 -1.80 7.92 -20.88
N ALA A 257 -0.62 7.88 -21.49
CA ALA A 257 -0.46 7.53 -22.91
C ALA A 257 -1.10 6.17 -23.27
N HIS A 258 -1.12 5.22 -22.32
CA HIS A 258 -1.77 3.92 -22.51
C HIS A 258 -3.30 4.03 -22.71
N LEU A 259 -3.98 5.01 -22.10
CA LEU A 259 -5.41 5.27 -22.31
C LEU A 259 -5.69 5.92 -23.67
N ILE A 260 -4.74 6.70 -24.17
CA ILE A 260 -4.79 7.28 -25.52
C ILE A 260 -4.59 6.17 -26.56
N GLN A 261 -3.62 5.27 -26.34
CA GLN A 261 -3.33 4.15 -27.24
C GLN A 261 -4.43 3.08 -27.24
N LYS A 262 -5.15 2.91 -26.12
CA LYS A 262 -6.25 1.95 -25.97
C LYS A 262 -7.52 2.63 -25.40
N PRO A 263 -8.25 3.40 -26.22
CA PRO A 263 -9.40 4.19 -25.73
C PRO A 263 -10.56 3.38 -25.17
N SER A 264 -10.70 2.09 -25.51
CA SER A 264 -11.84 1.27 -25.06
C SER A 264 -11.95 1.21 -23.52
N ALA A 265 -10.83 1.07 -22.81
CA ALA A 265 -10.81 1.09 -21.36
C ALA A 265 -11.26 2.45 -20.79
N LEU A 266 -10.83 3.55 -21.42
CA LEU A 266 -11.23 4.90 -21.05
C LEU A 266 -12.74 5.11 -21.27
N VAL A 267 -13.29 4.65 -22.40
CA VAL A 267 -14.73 4.70 -22.69
C VAL A 267 -15.54 3.98 -21.61
N THR A 268 -15.11 2.79 -21.17
CA THR A 268 -15.78 2.07 -20.07
C THR A 268 -15.81 2.89 -18.79
N GLN A 269 -14.72 3.58 -18.43
CA GLN A 269 -14.69 4.41 -17.21
C GLN A 269 -15.54 5.67 -17.36
N LEU A 270 -15.49 6.36 -18.51
CA LEU A 270 -16.30 7.55 -18.77
C LEU A 270 -17.79 7.28 -18.72
N ASN A 271 -18.24 6.10 -19.18
CA ASN A 271 -19.65 5.74 -19.10
C ASN A 271 -20.18 5.66 -17.65
N LYS A 272 -19.33 5.33 -16.66
CA LYS A 272 -19.72 5.36 -15.24
C LYS A 272 -20.04 6.78 -14.75
N LEU A 273 -19.51 7.80 -15.43
CA LEU A 273 -19.73 9.21 -15.09
C LEU A 273 -21.07 9.77 -15.59
N ARG A 274 -21.84 9.02 -16.38
CA ARG A 274 -23.18 9.44 -16.86
C ARG A 274 -24.13 9.80 -15.73
N SER A 275 -24.02 9.12 -14.59
CA SER A 275 -24.81 9.43 -13.39
C SER A 275 -24.56 10.85 -12.85
N LYS A 276 -23.36 11.39 -13.06
CA LYS A 276 -22.95 12.72 -12.57
C LYS A 276 -23.05 13.80 -13.65
N HIS A 277 -22.73 13.47 -14.89
CA HIS A 277 -22.59 14.44 -16.00
C HIS A 277 -23.68 14.31 -17.07
N GLY A 278 -24.63 13.38 -16.88
CA GLY A 278 -25.66 13.08 -17.87
C GLY A 278 -25.11 12.38 -19.11
N ASN A 279 -26.03 12.00 -20.01
CA ASN A 279 -25.64 11.36 -21.27
C ASN A 279 -24.91 12.34 -22.18
N GLY A 280 -25.46 13.53 -22.41
CA GLY A 280 -24.87 14.52 -23.34
C GLY A 280 -23.44 14.94 -22.99
N GLY A 281 -23.11 15.12 -21.70
CA GLY A 281 -21.75 15.47 -21.29
C GLY A 281 -20.74 14.35 -21.57
N VAL A 282 -21.12 13.10 -21.29
CA VAL A 282 -20.27 11.95 -21.58
C VAL A 282 -20.17 11.69 -23.09
N ASP A 283 -21.28 11.80 -23.83
CA ASP A 283 -21.31 11.62 -25.28
C ASP A 283 -20.42 12.65 -25.99
N PHE A 284 -20.41 13.90 -25.53
CA PHE A 284 -19.48 14.94 -26.01
C PHE A 284 -18.01 14.53 -25.82
N TRP A 285 -17.64 14.00 -24.64
CA TRP A 285 -16.28 13.50 -24.41
C TRP A 285 -15.92 12.31 -25.32
N LEU A 286 -16.87 11.39 -25.53
CA LEU A 286 -16.67 10.26 -26.44
C LEU A 286 -16.52 10.72 -27.89
N GLU A 287 -17.24 11.76 -28.32
CA GLU A 287 -17.10 12.38 -29.64
C GLU A 287 -15.69 12.97 -29.81
N LEU A 288 -15.19 13.73 -28.83
CA LEU A 288 -13.82 14.28 -28.86
C LEU A 288 -12.77 13.17 -28.97
N ILE A 289 -12.91 12.09 -28.19
CA ILE A 289 -12.01 10.93 -28.25
C ILE A 289 -12.04 10.28 -29.64
N SER A 290 -13.21 10.05 -30.22
CA SER A 290 -13.32 9.41 -31.55
C SER A 290 -12.71 10.25 -32.69
N ARG A 291 -12.65 11.58 -32.51
CA ARG A 291 -11.99 12.52 -33.43
C ARG A 291 -10.52 12.81 -33.08
N ASN A 292 -9.93 12.09 -32.12
CA ASN A 292 -8.58 12.31 -31.61
C ASN A 292 -8.33 13.73 -31.07
N LYS A 293 -9.38 14.42 -30.60
CA LYS A 293 -9.31 15.77 -30.01
C LYS A 293 -8.92 15.71 -28.53
N TRP A 294 -7.75 15.13 -28.25
CA TRP A 294 -7.31 14.81 -26.89
C TRP A 294 -7.12 16.03 -25.99
N ASP A 295 -6.54 17.11 -26.50
CA ASP A 295 -6.36 18.34 -25.71
C ASP A 295 -7.67 18.99 -25.31
N GLU A 296 -8.66 18.99 -26.21
CA GLU A 296 -10.00 19.49 -25.93
C GLU A 296 -10.71 18.61 -24.90
N PHE A 297 -10.61 17.27 -25.05
CA PHE A 297 -11.17 16.31 -24.11
C PHE A 297 -10.58 16.45 -22.71
N ILE A 298 -9.24 16.47 -22.58
CA ILE A 298 -8.57 16.55 -21.28
C ILE A 298 -8.91 17.86 -20.59
N ARG A 299 -8.87 18.99 -21.30
CA ARG A 299 -9.25 20.29 -20.75
C ARG A 299 -10.68 20.26 -20.20
N ASP A 300 -11.65 19.84 -21.02
CA ASP A 300 -13.06 19.86 -20.64
C ASP A 300 -13.35 18.91 -19.47
N LEU A 301 -12.72 17.73 -19.46
CA LEU A 301 -12.82 16.77 -18.36
C LEU A 301 -12.22 17.33 -17.07
N LEU A 302 -11.05 17.96 -17.14
CA LEU A 302 -10.40 18.58 -15.97
C LEU A 302 -11.30 19.65 -15.35
N GLU A 303 -11.78 20.59 -16.15
CA GLU A 303 -12.57 21.72 -15.67
C GLU A 303 -13.94 21.25 -15.12
N LYS A 304 -14.68 20.44 -15.88
CA LYS A 304 -16.06 20.07 -15.54
C LYS A 304 -16.15 18.96 -14.50
N HIS A 305 -15.24 17.98 -14.52
CA HIS A 305 -15.31 16.84 -13.59
C HIS A 305 -14.38 17.02 -12.38
N TYR A 306 -13.09 17.21 -12.63
CA TYR A 306 -12.07 17.17 -11.57
C TYR A 306 -12.05 18.47 -10.77
N ASP A 307 -11.77 19.60 -11.39
CA ASP A 307 -11.48 20.87 -10.70
C ASP A 307 -12.68 21.37 -9.90
N ALA A 308 -13.89 21.27 -10.46
CA ALA A 308 -15.14 21.59 -9.78
C ALA A 308 -15.37 20.79 -8.49
N SER A 309 -14.87 19.56 -8.43
CA SER A 309 -15.01 18.66 -7.28
C SER A 309 -13.86 18.78 -6.29
N TYR A 310 -12.63 18.83 -6.80
CA TYR A 310 -11.41 18.77 -5.99
C TYR A 310 -11.21 20.03 -5.16
N THR A 311 -11.46 21.23 -5.72
CA THR A 311 -11.31 22.48 -4.95
C THR A 311 -12.23 22.50 -3.73
N LYS A 312 -13.51 22.15 -3.91
CA LYS A 312 -14.48 22.07 -2.80
C LYS A 312 -14.09 20.98 -1.80
N SER A 313 -13.61 19.83 -2.29
CA SER A 313 -13.15 18.74 -1.44
C SER A 313 -11.94 19.14 -0.59
N MET A 314 -10.94 19.80 -1.18
CA MET A 314 -9.74 20.23 -0.46
C MET A 314 -10.08 21.26 0.61
N GLN A 315 -10.88 22.28 0.26
CA GLN A 315 -11.34 23.30 1.22
C GLN A 315 -12.14 22.71 2.37
N LYS A 316 -12.97 21.68 2.11
CA LYS A 316 -13.79 21.04 3.13
C LYS A 316 -12.99 20.11 4.03
N ASN A 317 -12.01 19.39 3.48
CA ASN A 317 -11.33 18.32 4.20
C ASN A 317 -10.06 18.80 4.92
N PHE A 318 -9.33 19.77 4.37
CA PHE A 318 -8.03 20.16 4.92
C PHE A 318 -8.11 21.57 5.53
N ASN A 319 -7.93 21.64 6.86
CA ASN A 319 -8.19 22.85 7.64
C ASN A 319 -7.31 24.04 7.24
N THR A 320 -6.08 23.77 6.80
CA THR A 320 -5.09 24.80 6.49
C THR A 320 -5.03 25.15 5.00
N PHE A 321 -5.81 24.48 4.14
CA PHE A 321 -5.70 24.62 2.68
C PHE A 321 -5.89 26.06 2.17
N LEU A 322 -6.87 26.80 2.71
CA LEU A 322 -7.13 28.18 2.28
C LEU A 322 -5.99 29.16 2.61
N LYS A 323 -5.10 28.79 3.54
CA LYS A 323 -3.94 29.60 3.96
C LYS A 323 -2.62 29.00 3.47
N ALA A 324 -2.67 27.92 2.69
CA ALA A 324 -1.49 27.20 2.24
C ALA A 324 -0.63 28.08 1.31
N PRO A 325 0.71 28.06 1.45
CA PRO A 325 1.58 28.63 0.42
C PRO A 325 1.33 27.91 -0.91
N SER A 326 1.28 28.70 -1.98
CA SER A 326 1.00 28.20 -3.32
C SER A 326 2.29 28.24 -4.16
N TYR A 327 2.65 27.09 -4.71
CA TYR A 327 3.81 26.94 -5.60
C TYR A 327 3.31 26.73 -7.03
N HIS A 328 3.73 27.60 -7.94
CA HIS A 328 3.32 27.54 -9.35
C HIS A 328 4.37 26.83 -10.19
N LEU A 329 3.95 25.80 -10.92
CA LEU A 329 4.75 25.06 -11.88
C LEU A 329 4.42 25.53 -13.30
N ASN A 330 5.40 26.15 -13.96
CA ASN A 330 5.32 26.44 -15.39
C ASN A 330 5.45 25.16 -16.24
N THR A 331 6.20 24.17 -15.73
CA THR A 331 6.43 22.87 -16.35
C THR A 331 6.47 21.78 -15.28
N THR A 332 6.16 20.54 -15.66
CA THR A 332 6.25 19.33 -14.83
C THR A 332 7.52 18.52 -15.13
N SER A 333 8.55 19.18 -15.68
CA SER A 333 9.86 18.56 -15.90
C SER A 333 10.52 18.13 -14.58
N HIS A 334 11.41 17.14 -14.69
CA HIS A 334 12.18 16.64 -13.54
C HIS A 334 12.93 17.76 -12.82
N ASP A 335 13.63 18.64 -13.56
CA ASP A 335 14.42 19.72 -12.97
C ASP A 335 13.55 20.74 -12.21
N ALA A 336 12.36 21.06 -12.75
CA ALA A 336 11.42 21.96 -12.09
C ALA A 336 10.85 21.35 -10.80
N LEU A 337 10.51 20.06 -10.82
CA LEU A 337 10.01 19.34 -9.64
C LEU A 337 11.10 19.16 -8.59
N SER A 338 12.34 18.85 -9.02
CA SER A 338 13.52 18.75 -8.16
C SER A 338 13.81 20.07 -7.45
N SER A 339 13.85 21.18 -8.20
CA SER A 339 14.07 22.52 -7.64
C SER A 339 12.96 22.92 -6.66
N LEU A 340 11.71 22.57 -6.98
CA LEU A 340 10.58 22.81 -6.08
C LEU A 340 10.68 21.96 -4.81
N ALA A 341 11.09 20.70 -4.90
CA ALA A 341 11.28 19.82 -3.76
C ALA A 341 12.35 20.36 -2.79
N GLU A 342 13.49 20.83 -3.30
CA GLU A 342 14.53 21.49 -2.50
C GLU A 342 13.99 22.75 -1.79
N SER A 343 13.24 23.60 -2.53
CA SER A 343 12.63 24.81 -1.96
C SER A 343 11.63 24.46 -0.85
N ILE A 344 10.77 23.46 -1.06
CA ILE A 344 9.84 22.99 -0.04
C ILE A 344 10.64 22.49 1.17
N LEU A 345 11.61 21.60 0.99
CA LEU A 345 12.38 21.04 2.11
C LEU A 345 13.08 22.12 2.94
N SER A 346 13.63 23.16 2.29
CA SER A 346 14.26 24.29 3.00
C SER A 346 13.28 25.10 3.87
N ASN A 347 12.01 25.17 3.49
CA ASN A 347 10.97 25.85 4.28
C ASN A 347 10.47 25.01 5.47
N TYR A 348 10.71 23.71 5.45
CA TYR A 348 10.20 22.75 6.44
C TYR A 348 11.31 22.06 7.24
N SER A 349 12.56 22.47 7.08
CA SER A 349 13.73 21.92 7.80
C SER A 349 13.85 22.34 9.27
N THR A 350 12.95 23.19 9.77
CA THR A 350 12.99 23.77 11.14
C THR A 350 11.69 23.58 11.95
N LEU A 351 10.97 22.48 11.74
CA LEU A 351 9.78 22.14 12.55
C LEU A 351 10.11 21.30 13.78
#